data_AF-A0A7V3SDP0-F1
#
_entry.id   AF-A0A7V3SDP0-F1
#
_cell.length_a   1.000
_cell.length_b   1.000
_cell.length_c   1.000
_cell.angle_alpha   90.00
_cell.angle_beta   90.00
_cell.angle_gamma   90.00
#
_symmetry.space_group_name_H-M   'P 1'
#
loop_
_entity.id
_entity.type
_entity.pdbx_description
1 polymer ?
#
loop_
_entity_poly.entity_id
_entity_poly.type
_entity_poly.pdbx_seq_one_letter_code
_entity_poly.pdbx_strand_id
1 'polypeptide(L)'
;MWVESLTLYVSSGNLWIRATAVGSEGPLSGVNVQIQLTRDGVATRSYIGTTDASGTARFALRNPPKGLYTVAVTNLTYKDYLWDSSSGVIASSYSVNK
;
A
#
# COMPACT_ATOMS: atom_id res chain seq x y z
N MET A 1 3.76 -2.41 -14.85
CA MET A 1 3.51 -3.05 -13.54
C MET A 1 2.36 -2.32 -12.87
N TRP A 2 1.63 -3.00 -11.99
CA TRP A 2 0.53 -2.43 -11.23
C TRP A 2 0.47 -3.03 -9.83
N VAL A 3 -0.35 -2.45 -8.95
CA VAL A 3 -0.68 -3.04 -7.65
C VAL A 3 -1.87 -3.96 -7.85
N GLU A 4 -1.67 -5.26 -7.65
CA GLU A 4 -2.74 -6.26 -7.75
C GLU A 4 -3.66 -6.21 -6.54
N SER A 5 -3.09 -6.04 -5.34
CA SER A 5 -3.85 -5.94 -4.11
C SER A 5 -3.30 -4.89 -3.17
N LEU A 6 -4.22 -4.17 -2.52
CA LEU A 6 -3.93 -3.16 -1.51
C LEU A 6 -4.89 -3.35 -0.34
N THR A 7 -4.37 -3.87 0.76
CA THR A 7 -5.19 -4.26 1.91
C THR A 7 -4.74 -3.53 3.17
N LEU A 8 -5.72 -3.13 3.98
CA LEU A 8 -5.48 -2.64 5.32
C LEU A 8 -6.21 -3.53 6.32
N TYR A 9 -5.58 -3.78 7.46
CA TYR A 9 -6.19 -4.54 8.55
C TYR A 9 -5.52 -4.21 9.88
N VAL A 10 -6.26 -4.33 10.98
CA VAL A 10 -5.70 -4.16 12.32
C VAL A 10 -5.21 -5.51 12.86
N SER A 11 -3.99 -5.54 13.37
CA SER A 11 -3.44 -6.69 14.08
C SER A 11 -2.40 -6.25 15.10
N SER A 12 -2.45 -6.80 16.31
CA SER A 12 -1.53 -6.49 17.42
C SER A 12 -1.38 -4.99 17.71
N GLY A 13 -2.48 -4.24 17.68
CA GLY A 13 -2.50 -2.79 17.95
C GLY A 13 -1.98 -1.90 16.81
N ASN A 14 -1.65 -2.48 15.65
CA ASN A 14 -1.17 -1.74 14.49
C ASN A 14 -2.18 -1.82 13.35
N LEU A 15 -2.35 -0.73 12.60
CA LEU A 15 -2.95 -0.77 11.27
C LEU A 15 -1.86 -1.17 10.28
N TRP A 16 -1.95 -2.39 9.78
CA TRP A 16 -1.09 -2.90 8.73
C TRP A 16 -1.62 -2.53 7.37
N ILE A 17 -0.71 -2.25 6.45
CA ILE A 17 -0.99 -2.02 5.05
C ILE A 17 -0.10 -2.98 4.25
N ARG A 18 -0.70 -3.70 3.31
CA ARG A 18 0.03 -4.56 2.38
C ARG A 18 -0.30 -4.15 0.95
N ALA A 19 0.73 -3.92 0.16
CA ALA A 19 0.62 -3.66 -1.26
C ALA A 19 1.40 -4.74 -2.02
N THR A 20 0.73 -5.45 -2.93
CA THR A 20 1.36 -6.46 -3.78
C THR A 20 1.52 -5.91 -5.19
N ALA A 21 2.76 -5.76 -5.65
CA ALA A 21 3.08 -5.30 -7.00
C ALA A 21 3.37 -6.49 -7.92
N VAL A 22 2.77 -6.46 -9.11
CA VAL A 22 2.92 -7.49 -10.13
C VAL A 22 3.25 -6.89 -11.50
N GLY A 23 3.89 -7.69 -12.33
CA GLY A 23 4.06 -7.48 -13.77
C GLY A 23 3.23 -8.49 -14.56
N SER A 24 3.42 -8.50 -15.88
CA SER A 24 2.77 -9.46 -16.78
C SER A 24 3.12 -10.92 -16.48
N GLU A 25 4.26 -11.17 -15.85
CA GLU A 25 4.78 -12.51 -15.54
C GLU A 25 4.56 -12.94 -14.07
N GLY A 26 3.93 -12.09 -13.25
CA GLY A 26 3.64 -12.37 -11.84
C GLY A 26 4.25 -11.37 -10.85
N PRO A 27 4.43 -11.76 -9.57
CA PRO A 27 4.90 -10.86 -8.51
C PRO A 27 6.30 -10.30 -8.76
N LEU A 28 6.49 -9.03 -8.45
CA LEU A 28 7.77 -8.34 -8.66
C LEU A 28 8.44 -8.01 -7.32
N SER A 29 9.60 -8.60 -7.07
CA SER A 29 10.48 -8.27 -5.93
C SER A 29 11.30 -7.02 -6.21
N GLY A 30 11.57 -6.20 -5.19
CA GLY A 30 12.43 -5.02 -5.34
C GLY A 30 11.74 -3.76 -5.88
N VAL A 31 10.42 -3.79 -6.08
CA VAL A 31 9.63 -2.62 -6.48
C VAL A 31 9.59 -1.63 -5.32
N ASN A 32 9.96 -0.38 -5.57
CA ASN A 32 9.76 0.70 -4.62
C ASN A 32 8.31 1.18 -4.70
N VAL A 33 7.56 0.98 -3.63
CA VAL A 33 6.14 1.33 -3.50
C VAL A 33 6.03 2.56 -2.60
N GLN A 34 5.42 3.61 -3.12
CA GLN A 34 5.09 4.81 -2.35
C GLN A 34 3.58 4.88 -2.13
N ILE A 35 3.18 5.15 -0.88
CA ILE A 35 1.78 5.28 -0.50
C ILE A 35 1.54 6.54 0.32
N GLN A 36 0.34 7.09 0.20
CA GLN A 36 -0.20 8.13 1.08
C GLN A 36 -1.32 7.55 1.93
N LEU A 37 -1.22 7.70 3.26
CA LEU A 37 -2.26 7.37 4.21
C LEU A 37 -3.03 8.63 4.61
N THR A 38 -4.34 8.55 4.53
CA THR A 38 -5.29 9.61 4.87
C THR A 38 -6.22 9.09 5.95
N ARG A 39 -6.53 9.91 6.95
CA ARG A 39 -7.50 9.61 8.01
C ARG A 39 -8.60 10.67 7.97
N ASP A 40 -9.86 10.23 7.85
CA ASP A 40 -11.03 11.10 7.84
C ASP A 40 -10.90 12.26 6.82
N GLY A 41 -10.34 11.97 5.64
CA GLY A 41 -10.09 12.95 4.57
C GLY A 41 -8.82 13.80 4.72
N VAL A 42 -8.12 13.70 5.85
CA VAL A 42 -6.89 14.47 6.11
C VAL A 42 -5.66 13.59 5.88
N ALA A 43 -4.73 14.05 5.01
CA ALA A 43 -3.46 13.35 4.79
C ALA A 43 -2.68 13.28 6.11
N THR A 44 -2.23 12.06 6.49
CA THR A 44 -1.55 11.83 7.76
C THR A 44 -0.08 11.50 7.61
N ARG A 45 0.26 10.58 6.70
CA ARG A 45 1.63 10.06 6.56
C ARG A 45 1.83 9.43 5.20
N SER A 46 3.02 9.60 4.63
CA SER A 46 3.46 8.86 3.45
C SER A 46 4.44 7.76 3.86
N TYR A 47 4.47 6.67 3.11
CA TYR A 47 5.43 5.59 3.31
C TYR A 47 6.11 5.22 2.01
N ILE A 48 7.34 4.73 2.13
CA ILE A 48 8.12 4.14 1.04
C ILE A 48 8.61 2.79 1.52
N GLY A 49 8.41 1.76 0.69
CA GLY A 49 8.76 0.39 1.03
C GLY A 49 9.08 -0.41 -0.20
N THR A 50 9.96 -1.39 -0.04
CA THR A 50 10.36 -2.26 -1.15
C THR A 50 9.65 -3.60 -1.05
N THR A 51 9.17 -4.12 -2.17
CA THR A 51 8.52 -5.43 -2.21
C THR A 51 9.52 -6.55 -1.96
N ASP A 52 9.09 -7.56 -1.19
CA ASP A 52 9.84 -8.80 -0.98
C ASP A 52 9.71 -9.77 -2.18
N ALA A 53 10.27 -10.98 -2.03
CA ALA A 53 10.20 -12.03 -3.05
C ALA A 53 8.77 -12.45 -3.43
N SER A 54 7.77 -12.16 -2.60
CA SER A 54 6.35 -12.40 -2.90
C SER A 54 5.67 -11.22 -3.59
N GLY A 55 6.44 -10.19 -3.97
CA GLY A 55 5.92 -8.95 -4.53
C GLY A 55 5.24 -8.05 -3.50
N THR A 56 5.40 -8.32 -2.19
CA THR A 56 4.63 -7.63 -1.15
C THR A 56 5.48 -6.60 -0.41
N ALA A 57 5.05 -5.34 -0.41
CA ALA A 57 5.53 -4.31 0.51
C ALA A 57 4.58 -4.22 1.72
N ARG A 58 5.14 -4.14 2.94
CA ARG A 58 4.36 -4.07 4.19
C ARG A 58 4.69 -2.80 4.96
N PHE A 59 3.65 -2.12 5.42
CA PHE A 59 3.74 -0.90 6.22
C PHE A 59 2.88 -1.04 7.47
N ALA A 60 3.19 -0.25 8.50
CA ALA A 60 2.40 -0.23 9.72
C ALA A 60 2.30 1.19 10.29
N LEU A 61 1.08 1.58 10.65
CA LEU A 61 0.82 2.67 11.57
C LEU A 61 0.60 2.06 12.97
N ARG A 62 1.48 2.40 13.91
CA ARG A 62 1.39 1.91 15.29
C ARG A 62 0.33 2.69 16.07
N ASN A 63 -0.46 1.98 16.87
CA ASN A 63 -1.51 2.55 17.71
C ASN A 63 -2.37 3.59 16.95
N PRO A 64 -2.99 3.20 15.82
CA PRO A 64 -3.76 4.12 15.00
C PRO A 64 -4.97 4.65 15.81
N PRO A 65 -5.20 5.98 15.88
CA PRO A 65 -6.46 6.51 16.40
C PRO A 65 -7.66 5.97 15.64
N LYS A 66 -8.83 5.93 16.28
CA LYS A 66 -10.11 5.63 15.62
C LYS A 66 -10.32 6.57 14.41
N GLY A 67 -10.82 6.03 13.32
CA GLY A 67 -11.13 6.80 12.11
C GLY A 67 -11.22 5.93 10.85
N LEU A 68 -11.68 6.53 9.76
CA LEU A 68 -11.62 5.94 8.44
C LEU A 68 -10.25 6.20 7.82
N TYR A 69 -9.48 5.14 7.61
CA TYR A 69 -8.20 5.22 6.93
C TYR A 69 -8.38 4.87 5.46
N THR A 70 -7.85 5.71 4.59
CA THR A 70 -7.70 5.44 3.16
C THR A 70 -6.23 5.46 2.82
N VAL A 71 -5.74 4.42 2.17
CA VAL A 71 -4.40 4.40 1.59
C VAL A 71 -4.50 4.49 0.08
N ALA A 72 -3.66 5.32 -0.52
CA ALA A 72 -3.52 5.45 -1.96
C ALA A 72 -2.07 5.18 -2.37
N VAL A 73 -1.87 4.44 -3.46
CA VAL A 73 -0.56 4.26 -4.09
C VAL A 73 -0.28 5.52 -4.91
N THR A 74 0.83 6.19 -4.61
CA THR A 74 1.20 7.45 -5.24
C THR A 74 2.32 7.31 -6.25
N ASN A 75 3.13 6.25 -6.14
CA ASN A 75 4.17 5.94 -7.10
C ASN A 75 4.60 4.46 -6.99
N LEU A 76 4.95 3.84 -8.11
CA LEU A 76 5.71 2.61 -8.17
C LEU A 76 6.97 2.84 -9.01
N THR A 77 8.14 2.41 -8.52
CA THR A 77 9.39 2.49 -9.27
C THR A 77 10.11 1.16 -9.26
N TYR A 78 10.41 0.65 -10.45
CA TYR A 78 11.13 -0.60 -10.63
C TYR A 78 11.88 -0.59 -11.95
N LYS A 79 13.01 -1.30 -12.03
CA LYS A 79 13.81 -1.35 -13.24
C LYS A 79 13.00 -2.00 -14.37
N ASP A 80 13.07 -1.45 -15.57
CA ASP A 80 12.48 -2.00 -16.80
C ASP A 80 10.93 -2.06 -16.81
N TYR A 81 10.26 -1.54 -15.77
CA TYR A 81 8.81 -1.45 -15.70
C TYR A 81 8.34 -0.02 -15.50
N LEU A 82 7.38 0.40 -16.33
CA LEU A 82 6.59 1.60 -16.06
C LEU A 82 5.39 1.23 -15.18
N TRP A 83 5.07 2.13 -14.24
CA TRP A 83 3.82 2.01 -13.49
C TRP A 83 2.64 2.32 -14.41
N ASP A 84 1.71 1.38 -14.49
CA ASP A 84 0.40 1.60 -15.08
C ASP A 84 -0.61 1.86 -13.96
N SER A 85 -0.95 3.13 -13.75
CA SER A 85 -1.94 3.54 -12.75
C SER A 85 -3.39 3.34 -13.20
N SER A 86 -3.61 2.97 -14.46
CA SER A 86 -4.94 2.62 -14.98
C SER A 86 -5.31 1.16 -14.73
N SER A 87 -4.30 0.34 -14.41
CA SER A 87 -4.45 -1.06 -14.03
C SER A 87 -4.33 -1.26 -12.52
N GLY A 88 -5.07 -2.23 -11.98
CA GLY A 88 -4.97 -2.66 -10.59
C GLY A 88 -5.66 -1.74 -9.57
N VAL A 89 -5.28 -1.90 -8.30
CA VAL A 89 -5.86 -1.19 -7.16
C VAL A 89 -4.98 -0.01 -6.76
N ILE A 90 -5.49 1.21 -6.91
CA ILE A 90 -4.76 2.44 -6.54
C ILE A 90 -5.12 2.98 -5.16
N ALA A 91 -6.25 2.57 -4.58
CA ALA A 91 -6.68 3.00 -3.26
C ALA A 91 -7.52 1.93 -2.55
N SER A 92 -7.47 1.93 -1.23
CA SER A 92 -8.24 1.03 -0.37
C SER A 92 -8.51 1.71 0.97
N SER A 93 -9.59 1.32 1.66
CA SER A 93 -9.99 1.94 2.91
C SER A 93 -10.35 0.92 4.00
N TYR A 94 -10.15 1.32 5.25
CA TYR A 94 -10.47 0.52 6.44
C TYR A 94 -10.83 1.41 7.63
N SER A 95 -11.92 1.09 8.31
CA SER A 95 -12.36 1.78 9.53
C SER A 95 -11.72 1.15 10.77
N VAL A 96 -10.87 1.91 11.46
CA VAL A 96 -10.40 1.56 12.79
C VAL A 96 -11.46 2.00 13.79
N ASN A 97 -12.05 1.03 14.50
CA ASN A 97 -13.22 1.25 15.37
C ASN A 97 -12.93 1.26 16.88
N LYS A 98 -11.71 0.90 17.28
CA LYS A 98 -11.32 0.71 18.69
C LYS A 98 -10.08 1.55 18.99
#